data_AF-A0A7K3WE48-F1
#
_entry.id   AF-A0A7K3WE48-F1
#
_cell.length_a   1.000
_cell.length_b   1.000
_cell.length_c   1.000
_cell.angle_alpha   90.00
_cell.angle_beta   90.00
_cell.angle_gamma   90.00
#
_symmetry.space_group_name_H-M   'P 1'
#
loop_
_entity.id
_entity.type
_entity.pdbx_description
1 polymer ?
#
loop_
_entity_poly.entity_id
_entity_poly.type
_entity_poly.pdbx_seq_one_letter_code
_entity_poly.pdbx_strand_id
1 'polypeptide(L)'
;MLIWSIAGGVALVAVIVTLVVLFTGSGGPEPTPAATREPTGLGDDPVLDELARSCYDGDMGACDDLYLESEFDSAYERYGDTCAGRKDAGTWSLCTDDFEDAPAGGGR
;
A
#
# COMPACT_ATOMS: atom_id res chain seq x y z
N MET A 1 0.09 -47.99 23.77
CA MET A 1 1.00 -47.47 22.71
C MET A 1 0.41 -46.30 21.90
N LEU A 2 -0.87 -45.92 22.06
CA LEU A 2 -1.52 -44.84 21.27
C LEU A 2 -1.53 -43.44 21.92
N ILE A 3 -1.13 -43.33 23.20
CA ILE A 3 -1.22 -42.07 23.97
C ILE A 3 0.06 -41.21 23.80
N TRP A 4 1.21 -41.86 23.57
CA TRP A 4 2.50 -41.18 23.43
C TRP A 4 2.71 -40.55 22.05
N SER A 5 2.01 -41.01 21.02
CA SER A 5 2.05 -40.41 19.67
C SER A 5 1.40 -39.02 19.64
N ILE A 6 0.41 -38.78 20.50
CA ILE A 6 -0.31 -37.50 20.57
C ILE A 6 0.56 -36.46 21.27
N ALA A 7 1.24 -36.82 22.37
CA ALA A 7 2.13 -35.91 23.09
C ALA A 7 3.36 -35.49 22.25
N GLY A 8 3.97 -36.42 21.50
CA GLY A 8 5.06 -36.11 20.59
C GLY A 8 4.64 -35.26 19.39
N GLY A 9 3.45 -35.53 18.83
CA GLY A 9 2.88 -34.74 17.73
C GLY A 9 2.54 -33.32 18.16
N VAL A 10 1.90 -33.15 19.33
CA VAL A 10 1.52 -31.82 19.86
C VAL A 10 2.75 -30.98 20.18
N ALA A 11 3.81 -31.58 20.75
CA ALA A 11 5.06 -30.86 21.03
C ALA A 11 5.79 -30.43 19.74
N LEU A 12 5.83 -31.30 18.73
CA LEU A 12 6.42 -30.97 17.43
C LEU A 12 5.66 -29.83 16.73
N VAL A 13 4.31 -29.90 16.73
CA VAL A 13 3.47 -28.86 16.15
C VAL A 13 3.65 -27.53 16.89
N ALA A 14 3.71 -27.54 18.22
CA ALA A 14 3.94 -26.32 19.00
C ALA A 14 5.31 -25.69 18.70
N VAL A 15 6.37 -26.50 18.59
CA VAL A 15 7.72 -26.02 18.23
C VAL A 15 7.74 -25.46 16.81
N ILE A 16 7.11 -26.13 15.84
CA ILE A 16 7.02 -25.65 14.46
C ILE A 16 6.25 -24.33 14.40
N VAL A 17 5.09 -24.24 15.05
CA VAL A 17 4.28 -23.01 15.09
C VAL A 17 5.05 -21.87 15.75
N THR A 18 5.74 -22.14 16.85
CA THR A 18 6.56 -21.12 17.55
C THR A 18 7.72 -20.65 16.66
N LEU A 19 8.39 -21.56 15.95
CA LEU A 19 9.43 -21.19 14.99
C LEU A 19 8.86 -20.38 13.83
N VAL A 20 7.72 -20.78 13.25
CA VAL A 20 7.07 -20.04 12.16
C VAL A 20 6.73 -18.62 12.61
N VAL A 21 6.11 -18.42 13.79
CA VAL A 21 5.77 -17.09 14.32
C VAL A 21 7.00 -16.23 14.60
N LEU A 22 8.13 -16.84 14.98
CA LEU A 22 9.40 -16.13 15.18
C LEU A 22 10.12 -15.76 13.85
N PHE A 23 9.85 -16.48 12.75
CA PHE A 23 10.42 -16.21 11.42
C PHE A 23 9.51 -15.35 10.53
N THR A 24 8.19 -15.45 10.68
CA THR A 24 7.23 -14.55 10.06
C THR A 24 7.14 -13.31 10.94
N GLY A 25 8.10 -12.40 10.76
CA GLY A 25 8.02 -11.05 11.31
C GLY A 25 6.62 -10.49 11.06
N SER A 26 6.13 -9.67 11.99
CA SER A 26 4.85 -8.98 11.93
C SER A 26 4.70 -8.29 10.57
N GLY A 27 4.17 -9.02 9.60
CA GLY A 27 3.87 -8.57 8.23
C GLY A 27 2.66 -7.68 8.28
N GLY A 28 2.75 -6.66 9.12
CA GLY A 28 1.90 -5.52 9.00
C GLY A 28 2.28 -4.81 7.70
N PRO A 29 1.30 -4.24 6.99
CA PRO A 29 1.56 -3.15 6.07
C PRO A 29 2.61 -2.18 6.63
N GLU A 30 3.68 -1.96 5.87
CA GLU A 30 4.58 -0.86 6.20
C GLU A 30 3.78 0.45 6.07
N PRO A 31 3.91 1.38 7.03
CA PRO A 31 3.20 2.64 6.94
C PRO A 31 3.55 3.35 5.63
N THR A 32 2.54 3.91 4.96
CA THR A 32 2.69 4.66 3.71
C THR A 32 3.83 5.66 3.83
N PRO A 33 4.86 5.62 2.95
CA PRO A 33 5.86 6.67 2.91
C PRO A 33 5.20 8.03 2.66
N ALA A 34 5.85 9.10 3.10
CA ALA A 34 5.39 10.45 2.75
C ALA A 34 5.43 10.65 1.23
N ALA A 35 4.47 11.40 0.68
CA ALA A 35 4.51 11.84 -0.72
C ALA A 35 5.81 12.61 -0.98
N THR A 36 6.39 12.45 -2.17
CA THR A 36 7.60 13.16 -2.57
C THR A 36 7.33 14.26 -3.60
N ARG A 37 6.10 14.33 -4.12
CA ARG A 37 5.68 15.25 -5.18
C ARG A 37 4.39 15.97 -4.82
N GLU A 38 4.44 17.30 -4.79
CA GLU A 38 3.25 18.15 -4.66
C GLU A 38 2.29 18.00 -5.86
N PRO A 39 0.96 18.04 -5.66
CA PRO A 39 -0.04 17.90 -6.72
C PRO A 39 -0.23 19.23 -7.48
N THR A 40 0.84 19.72 -8.12
CA THR A 40 0.82 21.00 -8.84
C THR A 40 1.17 20.84 -10.31
N GLY A 41 0.49 21.56 -11.18
CA GLY A 41 0.77 21.57 -12.63
C GLY A 41 0.42 20.25 -13.33
N LEU A 42 -0.57 19.53 -12.82
CA LEU A 42 -1.04 18.26 -13.38
C LEU A 42 -2.09 18.46 -14.49
N GLY A 43 -2.83 19.56 -14.43
CA GLY A 43 -3.85 19.95 -15.40
C GLY A 43 -4.77 21.02 -14.82
N ASP A 44 -5.96 21.16 -15.41
CA ASP A 44 -6.99 22.14 -15.02
C ASP A 44 -8.34 21.47 -14.68
N ASP A 45 -8.35 20.15 -14.45
CA ASP A 45 -9.59 19.42 -14.12
C ASP A 45 -9.81 19.42 -12.59
N PRO A 46 -10.88 20.05 -12.08
CA PRO A 46 -11.09 20.19 -10.65
C PRO A 46 -11.39 18.86 -9.94
N VAL A 47 -11.92 17.85 -10.64
CA VAL A 47 -12.19 16.52 -10.06
C VAL A 47 -10.88 15.77 -9.92
N LEU A 48 -10.05 15.75 -10.96
CA LEU A 48 -8.74 15.11 -10.91
C LEU A 48 -7.78 15.83 -9.93
N ASP A 49 -7.89 17.15 -9.79
CA ASP A 49 -7.17 17.91 -8.75
C ASP A 49 -7.55 17.50 -7.32
N GLU A 50 -8.81 17.12 -7.10
CA GLU A 50 -9.26 16.62 -5.81
C GLU A 50 -8.70 15.23 -5.50
N LEU A 51 -8.75 14.33 -6.49
CA LEU A 51 -8.12 13.01 -6.38
C LEU A 51 -6.61 13.12 -6.14
N ALA A 52 -5.91 14.00 -6.86
CA ALA A 52 -4.47 14.23 -6.69
C ALA A 52 -4.13 14.73 -5.27
N ARG A 53 -4.99 15.55 -4.67
CA ARG A 53 -4.80 16.02 -3.28
C ARG A 53 -5.00 14.91 -2.27
N SER A 54 -6.06 14.12 -2.41
CA SER A 54 -6.29 12.95 -1.54
C SER A 54 -5.16 11.93 -1.68
N CYS A 55 -4.67 11.69 -2.90
CA CYS A 55 -3.50 10.86 -3.19
C CYS A 55 -2.22 11.38 -2.51
N TYR A 56 -2.00 12.70 -2.53
CA TYR A 56 -0.90 13.33 -1.81
C TYR A 56 -1.03 13.11 -0.29
N ASP A 57 -2.22 13.34 0.26
CA ASP A 57 -2.54 13.19 1.68
C ASP A 57 -2.48 11.74 2.19
N GLY A 58 -2.43 10.77 1.26
CA GLY A 58 -2.13 9.37 1.55
C GLY A 58 -3.30 8.42 1.38
N ASP A 59 -4.37 8.83 0.70
CA ASP A 59 -5.42 7.92 0.23
C ASP A 59 -4.94 7.22 -1.05
N MET A 60 -4.58 5.95 -0.94
CA MET A 60 -4.03 5.18 -2.06
C MET A 60 -5.12 4.81 -3.07
N GLY A 61 -6.38 4.68 -2.62
CA GLY A 61 -7.52 4.53 -3.51
C GLY A 61 -7.68 5.74 -4.43
N ALA A 62 -7.52 6.95 -3.90
CA ALA A 62 -7.55 8.17 -4.71
C ALA A 62 -6.41 8.25 -5.72
N CYS A 63 -5.22 7.69 -5.43
CA CYS A 63 -4.15 7.57 -6.43
C CYS A 63 -4.53 6.63 -7.58
N ASP A 64 -5.16 5.51 -7.27
CA ASP A 64 -5.61 4.52 -8.26
C ASP A 64 -6.75 5.07 -9.12
N ASP A 65 -7.73 5.71 -8.51
CA ASP A 65 -8.82 6.39 -9.22
C ASP A 65 -8.26 7.48 -10.14
N LEU A 66 -7.30 8.29 -9.65
CA LEU A 66 -6.64 9.29 -10.48
C LEU A 66 -5.97 8.66 -11.71
N TYR A 67 -5.21 7.57 -11.53
CA TYR A 67 -4.56 6.87 -12.64
C TYR A 67 -5.58 6.36 -13.68
N LEU A 68 -6.68 5.77 -13.22
CA LEU A 68 -7.69 5.14 -14.07
C LEU A 68 -8.62 6.14 -14.78
N GLU A 69 -8.93 7.27 -14.14
CA GLU A 69 -9.84 8.29 -14.69
C GLU A 69 -9.13 9.30 -15.59
N SER A 70 -7.80 9.42 -15.45
CA SER A 70 -6.99 10.34 -16.23
C SER A 70 -6.96 10.01 -17.72
N GLU A 71 -6.75 11.04 -18.54
CA GLU A 71 -6.40 10.83 -19.95
C GLU A 71 -5.05 10.11 -20.06
N PHE A 72 -4.93 9.23 -21.04
CA PHE A 72 -3.69 8.51 -21.36
C PHE A 72 -2.54 9.48 -21.67
N ASP A 73 -1.35 9.20 -21.12
CA ASP A 73 -0.12 9.99 -21.19
C ASP A 73 -0.24 11.40 -20.56
N SER A 74 -1.25 11.62 -19.72
CA SER A 74 -1.43 12.88 -18.99
C SER A 74 -0.52 12.98 -17.77
N ALA A 75 -0.35 14.21 -17.25
CA ALA A 75 0.39 14.40 -16.01
C ALA A 75 -0.36 13.86 -14.78
N TYR A 76 -1.70 13.84 -14.80
CA TYR A 76 -2.49 13.19 -13.76
C TYR A 76 -2.29 11.67 -13.75
N GLU A 77 -2.34 11.01 -14.91
CA GLU A 77 -2.12 9.56 -15.03
C GLU A 77 -0.75 9.20 -14.44
N ARG A 78 0.32 9.84 -14.91
CA ARG A 78 1.68 9.61 -14.39
C ARG A 78 1.81 9.92 -12.90
N TYR A 79 1.09 10.91 -12.39
CA TYR A 79 1.12 11.24 -10.96
C TYR A 79 0.46 10.14 -10.12
N GLY A 80 -0.71 9.65 -10.53
CA GLY A 80 -1.39 8.50 -9.93
C GLY A 80 -0.55 7.22 -9.98
N ASP A 81 0.05 6.90 -11.13
CA ASP A 81 0.91 5.73 -11.34
C ASP A 81 2.13 5.69 -10.39
N THR A 82 2.66 6.85 -10.02
CA THR A 82 3.77 6.94 -9.05
C THR A 82 3.32 6.98 -7.59
N CYS A 83 2.01 6.90 -7.32
CA CYS A 83 1.41 7.07 -6.00
C CYS A 83 1.87 8.39 -5.33
N ALA A 84 1.79 9.51 -6.06
CA ALA A 84 2.33 10.82 -5.65
C ALA A 84 3.85 10.79 -5.33
N GLY A 85 4.60 10.02 -6.14
CA GLY A 85 6.05 9.89 -6.09
C GLY A 85 6.58 8.92 -5.01
N ARG A 86 5.74 8.04 -4.46
CA ARG A 86 6.16 7.00 -3.51
C ARG A 86 6.79 5.79 -4.19
N LYS A 87 6.49 5.57 -5.47
CA LYS A 87 7.09 4.53 -6.31
C LYS A 87 7.46 5.05 -7.70
N ASP A 88 8.24 4.25 -8.42
CA ASP A 88 8.53 4.49 -9.82
C ASP A 88 7.27 4.30 -10.68
N ALA A 89 7.21 5.00 -11.81
CA ALA A 89 6.13 4.82 -12.79
C ALA A 89 6.26 3.48 -13.55
N GLY A 90 5.15 2.95 -14.04
CA GLY A 90 5.12 1.79 -14.92
C GLY A 90 5.52 0.49 -14.22
N THR A 91 5.26 0.38 -12.91
CA THR A 91 5.50 -0.86 -12.15
C THR A 91 4.44 -1.91 -12.40
N TRP A 92 3.33 -1.56 -13.08
CA TRP A 92 2.19 -2.43 -13.35
C TRP A 92 1.49 -2.97 -12.09
N SER A 93 1.63 -2.25 -10.98
CA SER A 93 0.92 -2.49 -9.71
C SER A 93 0.05 -1.27 -9.38
N LEU A 94 -1.06 -1.48 -8.68
CA LEU A 94 -1.86 -0.38 -8.12
C LEU A 94 -1.24 0.11 -6.80
N CYS A 95 -1.53 1.34 -6.41
CA CYS A 95 -1.05 1.94 -5.16
C CYS A 95 -1.62 1.22 -3.94
N THR A 96 -2.88 0.79 -4.00
CA THR A 96 -3.53 0.02 -2.94
C THR A 96 -2.99 -1.41 -2.77
N ASP A 97 -2.29 -1.95 -3.77
CA ASP A 97 -1.60 -3.24 -3.65
C ASP A 97 -0.22 -3.10 -2.97
N ASP A 98 0.43 -1.94 -3.13
CA ASP A 98 1.79 -1.68 -2.68
C ASP A 98 1.84 -1.00 -1.30
N PHE A 99 0.84 -0.17 -1.00
CA PHE A 99 0.77 0.65 0.21
C PHE A 99 -0.63 0.61 0.82
N GLU A 100 -0.69 0.67 2.15
CA GLU A 100 -1.95 0.98 2.82
C GLU A 100 -2.22 2.48 2.83
N ASP A 101 -3.48 2.85 3.10
CA ASP A 101 -3.87 4.24 3.29
C ASP A 101 -3.20 4.83 4.55
N ALA A 102 -2.80 6.09 4.47
CA ALA A 102 -2.36 6.82 5.64
C ALA A 102 -3.53 6.92 6.64
N PRO A 103 -3.33 6.61 7.94
CA PRO A 103 -4.40 6.71 8.91
C PRO A 103 -4.89 8.16 8.97
N ALA A 104 -6.20 8.34 8.75
CA ALA A 104 -6.86 9.64 8.71
C ALA A 104 -6.54 10.46 9.98
N GLY A 105 -5.65 11.45 9.86
CA GLY A 105 -5.32 12.37 10.96
C GLY A 105 -3.84 12.72 11.18
N GLY A 106 -2.90 12.31 10.32
CA GLY A 106 -1.47 12.58 10.49
C GLY A 106 -0.96 13.95 10.05
N GLY A 107 -1.76 15.01 10.10
CA GLY A 107 -1.36 16.36 9.70
C GLY A 107 -1.26 17.32 10.89
N ARG A 108 -0.09 17.37 11.55
CA ARG A 108 0.53 18.55 12.19
C ARG A 108 1.83 18.22 12.90
#